data_AF-A0A7V9HWF0-F1
#
_entry.id   AF-A0A7V9HWF0-F1
#
_cell.length_a   1.000
_cell.length_b   1.000
_cell.length_c   1.000
_cell.angle_alpha   90.00
_cell.angle_beta   90.00
_cell.angle_gamma   90.00
#
_symmetry.space_group_name_H-M   'P 1'
#
loop_
_entity.id
_entity.type
_entity.pdbx_description
1 polymer ?
#
loop_
_entity_poly.entity_id
_entity_poly.type
_entity_poly.pdbx_seq_one_letter_code
_entity_poly.pdbx_strand_id
1 'polypeptide(L)'
;MATPGGLFDGSHAAWKFLLWRFAQSTFKVAPVESFFNEFYYPGLLADIFAGKNPQAKADILKKDRRQPQISLGTVELYAPADKVARRTVRLKVEVVEAGPGDEYAKGSGARDLRLFRNGLLVRTWQGDVLGGRSKETIETEVPIVAGENKFTAYAFNQDNVKSTDSQMSVTGADTLRRTGTAYLLVAGVGNYANPQYNLNYSVADARAIGDQLKNQQEVLGRYSPIEVIPLLNEDATKANILLALRLLAGTAPGPLPKNAPAVLSKIRPAQPEDAVVFYFSGHGTAEEDRFYLIPHDIGYQGSRSKLGKEGLATILSHSISDLELEEALKPVDADQLLLIIDACNSGQALKAEEERRGPMNTKGLAQLAYEKGMYVLTASQSDEVAFESAGLKHSYLAYALVEEGIKSGAADGDSNGQVFLKEWFDYATERVPRIGKEKTRAGKQLEEVDPDEQRVQRPRVFNMREGGAERFVIAKLLGVGL
;
A
#
# COMPACT_ATOMS: atom_id res chain seq x y z
N MET A 1 15.86 -15.96 -8.68
CA MET A 1 15.56 -17.10 -9.59
C MET A 1 15.00 -16.55 -10.87
N ALA A 2 15.24 -17.22 -12.01
CA ALA A 2 14.57 -16.88 -13.26
C ALA A 2 14.28 -18.13 -14.08
N THR A 3 13.24 -18.09 -14.93
CA THR A 3 12.88 -19.18 -15.86
C THR A 3 13.27 -18.82 -17.30
N PRO A 4 13.48 -19.80 -18.19
CA PRO A 4 13.77 -19.53 -19.60
C PRO A 4 12.71 -18.68 -20.31
N GLY A 5 11.46 -18.70 -19.83
CA GLY A 5 10.35 -17.89 -20.34
C GLY A 5 10.41 -16.41 -19.95
N GLY A 6 11.46 -15.98 -19.25
CA GLY A 6 11.69 -14.60 -18.84
C GLY A 6 11.17 -14.26 -17.44
N LEU A 7 10.38 -15.12 -16.80
CA LEU A 7 9.89 -14.87 -15.43
C LEU A 7 11.04 -14.83 -14.44
N PHE A 8 10.97 -13.94 -13.45
CA PHE A 8 11.97 -13.87 -12.40
C PHE A 8 11.40 -13.45 -11.04
N ASP A 9 12.12 -13.82 -9.99
CA ASP A 9 11.80 -13.51 -8.59
C ASP A 9 13.09 -13.33 -7.78
N GLY A 10 13.03 -12.55 -6.70
CA GLY A 10 14.14 -12.29 -5.79
C GLY A 10 14.05 -10.91 -5.13
N SER A 11 14.95 -10.62 -4.19
CA SER A 11 15.01 -9.31 -3.55
C SER A 11 15.44 -8.22 -4.54
N HIS A 12 14.95 -7.00 -4.33
CA HIS A 12 15.29 -5.85 -5.18
C HIS A 12 16.81 -5.62 -5.28
N ALA A 13 17.53 -5.79 -4.16
CA ALA A 13 18.99 -5.68 -4.13
C ALA A 13 19.70 -6.72 -5.02
N ALA A 14 19.06 -7.88 -5.25
CA ALA A 14 19.62 -8.96 -6.04
C ALA A 14 19.41 -8.78 -7.56
N TRP A 15 18.38 -8.05 -8.00
CA TRP A 15 18.02 -7.96 -9.42
C TRP A 15 19.13 -7.37 -10.30
N LYS A 16 19.88 -6.39 -9.79
CA LYS A 16 21.01 -5.78 -10.51
C LYS A 16 22.16 -6.76 -10.80
N PHE A 17 22.21 -7.90 -10.13
CA PHE A 17 23.24 -8.93 -10.34
C PHE A 17 22.81 -10.03 -11.32
N LEU A 18 21.56 -10.00 -11.79
CA LEU A 18 21.03 -10.92 -12.79
C LEU A 18 20.82 -10.18 -14.11
N LEU A 19 21.36 -10.75 -15.19
CA LEU A 19 21.26 -10.20 -16.55
C LEU A 19 20.57 -11.20 -17.47
N TRP A 20 19.64 -10.72 -18.29
CA TRP A 20 19.17 -11.44 -19.46
C TRP A 20 20.16 -11.26 -20.59
N ARG A 21 20.53 -12.37 -21.24
CA ARG A 21 21.38 -12.37 -22.44
C ARG A 21 20.53 -12.73 -23.65
N PHE A 22 20.61 -11.91 -24.70
CA PHE A 22 19.82 -12.06 -25.92
C PHE A 22 20.70 -12.45 -27.11
N ALA A 23 20.09 -13.16 -28.07
CA ALA A 23 20.71 -13.54 -29.34
C ALA A 23 22.08 -14.26 -29.21
N GLN A 24 22.32 -14.95 -28.08
CA GLN A 24 23.61 -15.56 -27.73
C GLN A 24 24.82 -14.60 -27.81
N SER A 25 24.58 -13.29 -27.73
CA SER A 25 25.64 -12.27 -27.77
C SER A 25 26.02 -11.86 -26.36
N THR A 26 27.33 -11.83 -26.08
CA THR A 26 27.89 -11.43 -24.77
C THR A 26 27.57 -9.98 -24.41
N PHE A 27 27.31 -9.14 -25.41
CA PHE A 27 27.10 -7.70 -25.22
C PHE A 27 25.63 -7.27 -25.34
N LYS A 28 24.75 -8.12 -25.88
CA LYS A 28 23.30 -7.87 -25.88
C LYS A 28 22.70 -8.37 -24.56
N VAL A 29 22.98 -7.63 -23.49
CA VAL A 29 22.48 -7.92 -22.15
C VAL A 29 21.59 -6.80 -21.63
N ALA A 30 20.62 -7.13 -20.78
CA ALA A 30 19.84 -6.17 -20.02
C ALA A 30 19.61 -6.72 -18.60
N PRO A 31 19.66 -5.88 -17.55
CA PRO A 31 19.29 -6.28 -16.21
C PRO A 31 17.88 -6.89 -16.17
N VAL A 32 17.65 -7.89 -15.30
CA VAL A 32 16.30 -8.45 -15.14
C VAL A 32 15.29 -7.39 -14.70
N GLU A 33 15.74 -6.39 -13.92
CA GLU A 33 14.91 -5.25 -13.51
C GLU A 33 14.37 -4.42 -14.69
N SER A 34 15.01 -4.46 -15.87
CA SER A 34 14.50 -3.79 -17.06
C SER A 34 13.14 -4.35 -17.49
N PHE A 35 12.87 -5.61 -17.15
CA PHE A 35 11.63 -6.32 -17.46
C PHE A 35 10.76 -6.54 -16.22
N PHE A 36 11.11 -5.88 -15.11
CA PHE A 36 10.40 -5.97 -13.83
C PHE A 36 8.91 -5.77 -13.98
N ASN A 37 8.54 -4.86 -14.87
CA ASN A 37 7.14 -4.62 -15.14
C ASN A 37 6.49 -5.93 -15.55
N GLU A 38 6.83 -6.54 -16.66
CA GLU A 38 6.05 -7.66 -17.22
C GLU A 38 6.42 -9.06 -16.73
N PHE A 39 7.62 -9.23 -16.22
CA PHE A 39 8.20 -10.56 -15.99
C PHE A 39 8.54 -10.86 -14.53
N TYR A 40 8.31 -9.93 -13.60
CA TYR A 40 8.41 -10.24 -12.18
C TYR A 40 7.25 -11.14 -11.73
N TYR A 41 7.57 -12.22 -11.03
CA TYR A 41 6.62 -13.21 -10.54
C TYR A 41 6.97 -13.54 -9.08
N PRO A 42 6.29 -12.94 -8.08
CA PRO A 42 6.56 -13.24 -6.69
C PRO A 42 6.17 -14.69 -6.35
N GLY A 43 7.00 -15.38 -5.57
CA GLY A 43 6.75 -16.77 -5.18
C GLY A 43 7.04 -17.79 -6.29
N LEU A 44 7.75 -17.39 -7.35
CA LEU A 44 8.04 -18.23 -8.53
C LEU A 44 8.64 -19.58 -8.15
N LEU A 45 9.59 -19.55 -7.22
CA LEU A 45 10.25 -20.75 -6.70
C LEU A 45 9.24 -21.68 -6.01
N ALA A 46 8.38 -21.14 -5.16
CA ALA A 46 7.40 -21.93 -4.41
C ALA A 46 6.39 -22.62 -5.33
N ASP A 47 5.92 -21.91 -6.36
CA ASP A 47 4.97 -22.48 -7.32
C ASP A 47 5.59 -23.57 -8.19
N ILE A 48 6.85 -23.40 -8.62
CA ILE A 48 7.59 -24.45 -9.34
C ILE A 48 7.73 -25.69 -8.45
N PHE A 49 8.06 -25.52 -7.17
CA PHE A 49 8.16 -26.63 -6.21
C PHE A 49 6.82 -27.28 -5.90
N ALA A 50 5.72 -26.53 -5.98
CA ALA A 50 4.36 -27.06 -5.88
C ALA A 50 3.88 -27.78 -7.16
N GLY A 51 4.76 -27.96 -8.16
CA GLY A 51 4.43 -28.61 -9.43
C GLY A 51 3.62 -27.74 -10.40
N LYS A 52 3.46 -26.44 -10.11
CA LYS A 52 2.84 -25.50 -11.05
C LYS A 52 3.84 -25.12 -12.13
N ASN A 53 3.32 -24.77 -13.30
CA ASN A 53 4.13 -24.35 -14.44
C ASN A 53 3.81 -22.89 -14.84
N PRO A 54 4.30 -21.89 -14.10
CA PRO A 54 4.04 -20.50 -14.41
C PRO A 54 4.68 -20.10 -15.74
N GLN A 55 3.90 -19.42 -16.59
CA GLN A 55 4.32 -18.98 -17.92
C GLN A 55 4.17 -17.47 -18.04
N ALA A 56 5.14 -16.83 -18.71
CA ALA A 56 5.03 -15.41 -19.02
C ALA A 56 3.91 -15.17 -20.04
N LYS A 57 3.15 -14.09 -19.85
CA LYS A 57 2.06 -13.70 -20.77
C LYS A 57 2.57 -13.21 -22.12
N ALA A 58 3.84 -12.80 -22.19
CA ALA A 58 4.49 -12.37 -23.41
C ALA A 58 5.87 -13.01 -23.56
N ASP A 59 6.32 -13.06 -24.81
CA ASP A 59 7.66 -13.52 -25.16
C ASP A 59 8.66 -12.37 -25.00
N ILE A 60 9.59 -12.52 -24.05
CA ILE A 60 10.65 -11.53 -23.76
C ILE A 60 11.53 -11.25 -24.99
N LEU A 61 11.63 -12.19 -25.94
CA LEU A 61 12.44 -12.02 -27.14
C LEU A 61 11.81 -11.05 -28.16
N LYS A 62 10.48 -10.88 -28.11
CA LYS A 62 9.71 -10.01 -29.03
C LYS A 62 9.61 -8.56 -28.57
N LYS A 63 10.06 -8.24 -27.36
CA LYS A 63 10.00 -6.90 -26.79
C LYS A 63 11.01 -5.97 -27.45
N ASP A 64 10.63 -4.72 -27.69
CA ASP A 64 11.57 -3.62 -27.88
C ASP A 64 12.35 -3.40 -26.58
N ARG A 65 13.62 -3.78 -26.61
CA ARG A 65 14.52 -3.71 -25.45
C ARG A 65 15.20 -2.35 -25.30
N ARG A 66 14.97 -1.42 -26.23
CA ARG A 66 15.58 -0.09 -26.16
C ARG A 66 14.96 0.68 -24.99
N GLN A 67 15.83 1.14 -24.10
CA GLN A 67 15.45 1.88 -22.90
C GLN A 67 15.37 3.39 -23.22
N PRO A 68 14.31 4.10 -22.77
CA PRO A 68 14.32 5.55 -22.83
C PRO A 68 15.38 6.08 -21.85
N GLN A 69 15.89 7.28 -22.11
CA GLN A 69 16.86 7.96 -21.26
C GLN A 69 16.14 8.99 -20.39
N ILE A 70 16.49 9.01 -19.10
CA ILE A 70 15.96 9.95 -18.12
C ILE A 70 17.13 10.76 -17.57
N SER A 71 16.95 12.07 -17.46
CA SER A 71 17.91 12.96 -16.78
C SER A 71 17.17 13.83 -15.77
N LEU A 72 17.59 13.75 -14.51
CA LEU A 72 17.11 14.59 -13.43
C LEU A 72 18.02 15.79 -13.22
N GLY A 73 17.41 16.94 -13.00
CA GLY A 73 18.07 18.14 -12.50
C GLY A 73 17.12 19.01 -11.69
N THR A 74 17.63 20.14 -11.22
CA THR A 74 16.82 21.20 -10.61
C THR A 74 16.64 22.36 -11.60
N VAL A 75 15.51 23.05 -11.50
CA VAL A 75 15.26 24.28 -12.28
C VAL A 75 16.16 25.41 -11.76
N GLU A 76 16.30 25.52 -10.44
CA GLU A 76 17.30 26.40 -9.84
C GLU A 76 18.67 25.71 -9.79
N LEU A 77 19.74 26.47 -10.01
CA LEU A 77 21.11 25.99 -9.82
C LEU A 77 21.43 26.03 -8.32
N TYR A 78 21.63 24.87 -7.71
CA TYR A 78 22.18 24.73 -6.37
C TYR A 78 23.63 24.25 -6.51
N ALA A 79 24.60 24.89 -5.87
CA ALA A 79 25.92 24.30 -5.78
C ALA A 79 25.85 23.03 -4.92
N PRO A 80 26.69 22.00 -5.15
CA PRO A 80 26.64 20.75 -4.37
C PRO A 80 26.76 20.94 -2.84
N ALA A 81 27.36 22.05 -2.39
CA ALA A 81 27.50 22.39 -0.98
C ALA A 81 26.34 23.23 -0.41
N ASP A 82 25.46 23.74 -1.26
CA ASP A 82 24.36 24.61 -0.84
C ASP A 82 23.28 23.80 -0.14
N LYS A 83 22.91 24.24 1.06
CA LYS A 83 21.74 23.72 1.77
C LYS A 83 20.51 24.52 1.38
N VAL A 84 19.49 23.85 0.86
CA VAL A 84 18.23 24.50 0.45
C VAL A 84 17.38 24.79 1.67
N ALA A 85 17.10 26.06 1.94
CA ALA A 85 16.28 26.49 3.08
C ALA A 85 14.77 26.61 2.76
N ARG A 86 14.36 26.32 1.51
CA ARG A 86 12.96 26.29 1.09
C ARG A 86 12.37 24.90 1.26
N ARG A 87 11.08 24.82 1.58
CA ARG A 87 10.40 23.53 1.81
C ARG A 87 10.16 22.70 0.56
N THR A 88 10.26 23.32 -0.60
CA THR A 88 10.04 22.69 -1.88
C THR A 88 11.18 23.01 -2.83
N VAL A 89 11.42 22.12 -3.78
CA VAL A 89 12.34 22.32 -4.90
C VAL A 89 11.63 22.02 -6.21
N ARG A 90 11.97 22.76 -7.25
CA ARG A 90 11.50 22.50 -8.60
C ARG A 90 12.51 21.60 -9.31
N LEU A 91 12.07 20.38 -9.59
CA LEU A 91 12.83 19.41 -10.36
C LEU A 91 12.47 19.53 -11.83
N LYS A 92 13.46 19.28 -12.66
CA LYS A 92 13.37 19.16 -14.11
C LYS A 92 13.68 17.71 -14.47
N VAL A 93 12.73 17.02 -15.07
CA VAL A 93 12.87 15.65 -15.56
C VAL A 93 12.87 15.69 -17.08
N GLU A 94 14.02 15.46 -17.68
CA GLU A 94 14.13 15.30 -19.13
C GLU A 94 13.97 13.82 -19.50
N VAL A 95 13.06 13.55 -20.42
CA VAL A 95 12.75 12.21 -20.94
C VAL A 95 13.05 12.21 -22.44
N VAL A 96 13.85 11.25 -22.89
CA VAL A 96 14.22 11.07 -24.30
C VAL A 96 13.97 9.62 -24.69
N GLU A 97 13.23 9.38 -25.75
CA GLU A 97 13.07 8.01 -26.26
C GLU A 97 14.38 7.50 -26.89
N ALA A 98 14.54 6.19 -26.97
CA ALA A 98 15.54 5.65 -27.87
C ALA A 98 15.04 5.83 -29.31
N GLY A 99 15.82 6.54 -30.13
CA GLY A 99 15.47 6.79 -31.53
C GLY A 99 15.39 5.51 -32.37
N PRO A 100 14.84 5.60 -33.60
CA PRO A 100 14.79 4.49 -34.55
C PRO A 100 16.15 3.79 -34.73
N GLY A 101 16.12 2.52 -35.09
CA GLY A 101 17.31 1.72 -35.36
C GLY A 101 17.05 0.61 -36.37
N ASP A 102 18.06 -0.22 -36.64
CA ASP A 102 17.99 -1.27 -37.67
C ASP A 102 16.81 -2.25 -37.48
N GLU A 103 16.47 -2.56 -36.23
CA GLU A 103 15.37 -3.47 -35.87
C GLU A 103 14.01 -2.75 -35.74
N TYR A 104 13.96 -1.42 -35.63
CA TYR A 104 12.75 -0.66 -35.29
C TYR A 104 12.64 0.66 -36.06
N ALA A 105 11.62 0.77 -36.92
CA ALA A 105 11.37 1.95 -37.76
C ALA A 105 10.90 3.21 -36.99
N LYS A 106 10.45 3.06 -35.74
CA LYS A 106 10.01 4.16 -34.86
C LYS A 106 10.87 4.22 -33.60
N GLY A 107 10.82 5.34 -32.90
CA GLY A 107 11.38 5.45 -31.57
C GLY A 107 10.67 4.52 -30.58
N SER A 108 11.32 4.24 -29.45
CA SER A 108 10.80 3.33 -28.42
C SER A 108 9.57 3.90 -27.68
N GLY A 109 9.34 5.21 -27.79
CA GLY A 109 8.48 5.97 -26.89
C GLY A 109 8.98 5.99 -25.45
N ALA A 110 8.25 6.73 -24.61
CA ALA A 110 8.37 6.68 -23.16
C ALA A 110 6.99 6.87 -22.52
N ARG A 111 6.73 6.14 -21.44
CA ARG A 111 5.48 6.16 -20.71
C ARG A 111 5.68 5.89 -19.23
N ASP A 112 4.65 6.18 -18.44
CA ASP A 112 4.55 5.80 -17.03
C ASP A 112 5.80 6.26 -16.22
N LEU A 113 6.18 7.53 -16.37
CA LEU A 113 7.29 8.14 -15.63
C LEU A 113 6.99 8.12 -14.13
N ARG A 114 7.97 7.73 -13.34
CA ARG A 114 7.88 7.66 -11.88
C ARG A 114 9.02 8.47 -11.26
N LEU A 115 8.70 9.22 -10.21
CA LEU A 115 9.64 10.02 -9.43
C LEU A 115 9.52 9.62 -7.96
N PHE A 116 10.67 9.33 -7.35
CA PHE A 116 10.80 8.89 -5.98
C PHE A 116 11.67 9.87 -5.19
N ARG A 117 11.36 10.05 -3.90
CA ARG A 117 12.22 10.70 -2.91
C ARG A 117 12.54 9.71 -1.81
N ASN A 118 13.82 9.47 -1.53
CA ASN A 118 14.29 8.50 -0.53
C ASN A 118 13.70 7.10 -0.72
N GLY A 119 13.37 6.74 -1.96
CA GLY A 119 12.73 5.47 -2.31
C GLY A 119 11.21 5.45 -2.20
N LEU A 120 10.55 6.54 -1.82
CA LEU A 120 9.08 6.61 -1.78
C LEU A 120 8.56 7.34 -3.01
N LEU A 121 7.54 6.79 -3.68
CA LEU A 121 6.91 7.43 -4.83
C LEU A 121 6.27 8.76 -4.41
N VAL A 122 6.76 9.86 -5.00
CA VAL A 122 6.22 11.20 -4.77
C VAL A 122 5.37 11.69 -5.95
N ARG A 123 5.68 11.24 -7.17
CA ARG A 123 4.92 11.63 -8.36
C ARG A 123 4.99 10.59 -9.46
N THR A 124 3.94 10.52 -10.26
CA THR A 124 3.91 9.69 -11.47
C THR A 124 3.08 10.35 -12.56
N TRP A 125 3.50 10.14 -13.80
CA TRP A 125 2.82 10.55 -15.01
C TRP A 125 2.48 9.30 -15.80
N GLN A 126 1.21 8.90 -15.77
CA GLN A 126 0.72 7.70 -16.43
C GLN A 126 0.50 7.93 -17.92
N GLY A 127 0.70 6.88 -18.73
CA GLY A 127 0.54 6.94 -20.18
C GLY A 127 1.74 7.58 -20.88
N ASP A 128 1.54 8.02 -22.12
CA ASP A 128 2.59 8.65 -22.95
C ASP A 128 3.06 9.96 -22.31
N VAL A 129 4.34 10.02 -21.96
CA VAL A 129 4.95 11.22 -21.35
C VAL A 129 5.61 12.12 -22.38
N LEU A 130 5.76 11.68 -23.63
CA LEU A 130 6.37 12.46 -24.70
C LEU A 130 5.32 13.23 -25.52
N GLY A 131 4.06 12.78 -25.51
CA GLY A 131 2.98 13.39 -26.28
C GLY A 131 3.27 13.38 -27.78
N GLY A 132 3.79 12.26 -28.29
CA GLY A 132 4.17 12.09 -29.70
C GLY A 132 5.50 12.75 -30.14
N ARG A 133 6.28 13.33 -29.22
CA ARG A 133 7.64 13.85 -29.49
C ARG A 133 8.72 12.79 -29.19
N SER A 134 9.96 13.06 -29.57
CA SER A 134 11.11 12.21 -29.20
C SER A 134 11.76 12.58 -27.87
N LYS A 135 11.44 13.78 -27.36
CA LYS A 135 11.96 14.32 -26.11
C LYS A 135 10.90 15.21 -25.45
N GLU A 136 10.81 15.14 -24.14
CA GLU A 136 10.02 16.05 -23.33
C GLU A 136 10.76 16.46 -22.06
N THR A 137 10.49 17.67 -21.58
CA THR A 137 10.92 18.15 -20.27
C THR A 137 9.71 18.38 -19.39
N ILE A 138 9.68 17.74 -18.23
CA ILE A 138 8.62 17.89 -17.23
C ILE A 138 9.21 18.60 -16.02
N GLU A 139 8.62 19.72 -15.64
CA GLU A 139 8.95 20.39 -14.39
C GLU A 139 7.95 20.03 -13.29
N THR A 140 8.45 19.84 -12.08
CA THR A 140 7.60 19.47 -10.95
C THR A 140 8.15 19.98 -9.64
N GLU A 141 7.25 20.47 -8.80
CA GLU A 141 7.60 20.88 -7.44
C GLU A 141 7.38 19.71 -6.48
N VAL A 142 8.39 19.45 -5.65
CA VAL A 142 8.37 18.40 -4.62
C VAL A 142 8.86 18.94 -3.29
N PRO A 143 8.23 18.56 -2.17
CA PRO A 143 8.71 18.95 -0.86
C PRO A 143 9.98 18.18 -0.47
N ILE A 144 10.83 18.84 0.32
CA ILE A 144 12.08 18.31 0.86
C ILE A 144 12.15 18.45 2.38
N VAL A 145 12.99 17.61 2.97
CA VAL A 145 13.27 17.57 4.42
C VAL A 145 14.68 18.07 4.71
N ALA A 146 14.97 18.35 5.98
CA ALA A 146 16.34 18.61 6.42
C ALA A 146 17.25 17.39 6.16
N GLY A 147 18.47 17.64 5.69
CA GLY A 147 19.40 16.57 5.32
C GLY A 147 19.24 16.13 3.86
N GLU A 148 19.72 14.93 3.54
CA GLU A 148 19.75 14.45 2.16
C GLU A 148 18.35 14.02 1.67
N ASN A 149 17.97 14.55 0.51
CA ASN A 149 16.80 14.12 -0.25
C ASN A 149 17.30 13.51 -1.55
N LYS A 150 17.31 12.18 -1.61
CA LYS A 150 17.73 11.44 -2.81
C LYS A 150 16.53 11.25 -3.73
N PHE A 151 16.60 11.85 -4.92
CA PHE A 151 15.60 11.69 -5.96
C PHE A 151 16.03 10.64 -6.97
N THR A 152 15.08 9.78 -7.34
CA THR A 152 15.26 8.78 -8.41
C THR A 152 14.10 8.88 -9.38
N ALA A 153 14.37 8.85 -10.69
CA ALA A 153 13.33 8.78 -11.71
C ALA A 153 13.64 7.73 -12.77
N TYR A 154 12.59 7.07 -13.23
CA TYR A 154 12.63 6.13 -14.35
C TYR A 154 11.30 6.14 -15.09
N ALA A 155 11.32 5.73 -16.36
CA ALA A 155 10.13 5.53 -17.18
C ALA A 155 10.21 4.18 -17.89
N PHE A 156 9.17 3.83 -18.65
CA PHE A 156 9.13 2.62 -19.46
C PHE A 156 9.01 2.99 -20.94
N ASN A 157 9.48 2.16 -21.85
CA ASN A 157 9.12 2.29 -23.26
C ASN A 157 7.70 1.74 -23.53
N GLN A 158 7.27 1.76 -24.80
CA GLN A 158 5.95 1.23 -25.20
C GLN A 158 5.74 -0.26 -24.86
N ASP A 159 6.82 -1.02 -24.78
CA ASP A 159 6.85 -2.46 -24.49
C ASP A 159 7.16 -2.79 -23.01
N ASN A 160 6.98 -1.83 -22.10
CA ASN A 160 7.21 -1.97 -20.66
C ASN A 160 8.66 -2.24 -20.23
N VAL A 161 9.65 -1.90 -21.07
CA VAL A 161 11.06 -1.99 -20.70
C VAL A 161 11.46 -0.73 -19.95
N LYS A 162 11.85 -0.89 -18.68
CA LYS A 162 12.23 0.18 -17.75
C LYS A 162 13.54 0.84 -18.21
N SER A 163 13.66 2.16 -18.05
CA SER A 163 14.93 2.88 -18.20
C SER A 163 15.94 2.50 -17.12
N THR A 164 17.19 2.93 -17.29
CA THR A 164 18.08 3.08 -16.13
C THR A 164 17.53 4.14 -15.18
N ASP A 165 17.85 4.02 -13.90
CA ASP A 165 17.50 5.03 -12.91
C ASP A 165 18.35 6.29 -13.11
N SER A 166 17.70 7.44 -13.26
CA SER A 166 18.36 8.74 -13.08
C SER A 166 18.30 9.11 -11.61
N GLN A 167 19.41 9.53 -11.02
CA GLN A 167 19.49 9.90 -9.60
C GLN A 167 20.11 11.28 -9.41
N MET A 168 19.62 12.00 -8.41
CA MET A 168 20.24 13.22 -7.91
C MET A 168 19.94 13.38 -6.41
N SER A 169 20.75 14.16 -5.70
CA SER A 169 20.49 14.49 -4.31
C SER A 169 20.39 16.00 -4.13
N VAL A 170 19.47 16.43 -3.25
CA VAL A 170 19.40 17.80 -2.75
C VAL A 170 19.51 17.77 -1.24
N THR A 171 20.37 18.62 -0.68
CA THR A 171 20.52 18.73 0.78
C THR A 171 19.64 19.86 1.30
N GLY A 172 18.62 19.52 2.09
CA GLY A 172 17.81 20.50 2.80
C GLY A 172 18.53 21.06 4.02
N ALA A 173 18.35 22.35 4.29
CA ALA A 173 18.92 23.01 5.45
C ALA A 173 18.35 22.47 6.77
N ASP A 174 19.12 22.58 7.85
CA ASP A 174 18.68 22.15 9.18
C ASP A 174 17.47 22.94 9.70
N THR A 175 17.23 24.15 9.18
CA THR A 175 16.03 24.95 9.44
C THR A 175 14.75 24.31 8.90
N LEU A 176 14.85 23.36 7.97
CA LEU A 176 13.72 22.55 7.51
C LEU A 176 13.40 21.41 8.48
N ARG A 177 14.17 21.19 9.55
CA ARG A 177 13.88 20.11 10.48
C ARG A 177 12.55 20.39 11.16
N ARG A 178 11.63 19.42 11.09
CA ARG A 178 10.38 19.46 11.87
C ARG A 178 10.14 18.13 12.54
N THR A 179 9.39 18.17 13.63
CA THR A 179 8.72 16.99 14.16
C THR A 179 7.52 16.69 13.26
N GLY A 180 7.37 15.44 12.82
CA GLY A 180 6.24 15.03 12.00
C GLY A 180 4.95 14.90 12.81
N THR A 181 3.81 14.93 12.13
CA THR A 181 2.50 14.59 12.70
C THR A 181 2.18 13.12 12.45
N ALA A 182 1.55 12.44 13.41
CA ALA A 182 0.95 11.13 13.17
C ALA A 182 -0.57 11.29 13.00
N TYR A 183 -1.09 11.03 11.81
CA TYR A 183 -2.51 11.02 11.52
C TYR A 183 -3.06 9.60 11.62
N LEU A 184 -3.98 9.37 12.55
CA LEU A 184 -4.64 8.09 12.78
C LEU A 184 -6.10 8.19 12.31
N LEU A 185 -6.33 7.91 11.02
CA LEU A 185 -7.67 7.85 10.43
C LEU A 185 -8.28 6.48 10.73
N VAL A 186 -9.26 6.43 11.64
CA VAL A 186 -9.88 5.18 12.08
C VAL A 186 -11.37 5.19 11.73
N ALA A 187 -11.77 4.29 10.82
CA ALA A 187 -13.13 4.13 10.36
C ALA A 187 -13.74 2.86 10.93
N GLY A 188 -14.88 2.99 11.62
CA GLY A 188 -15.59 1.86 12.23
C GLY A 188 -17.07 1.91 11.91
N VAL A 189 -17.59 0.90 11.20
CA VAL A 189 -19.00 0.82 10.79
C VAL A 189 -19.69 -0.30 11.56
N GLY A 190 -20.32 0.05 12.69
CA GLY A 190 -21.15 -0.87 13.47
C GLY A 190 -22.62 -0.76 13.07
N ASN A 191 -23.10 0.46 12.88
CA ASN A 191 -24.44 0.74 12.41
C ASN A 191 -24.39 1.14 10.94
N TYR A 192 -25.08 0.40 10.09
CA TYR A 192 -25.29 0.71 8.68
C TYR A 192 -26.63 1.41 8.48
N ALA A 193 -26.75 2.20 7.40
CA ALA A 193 -28.03 2.78 7.00
C ALA A 193 -29.11 1.70 6.75
N ASN A 194 -28.70 0.45 6.47
CA ASN A 194 -29.54 -0.73 6.50
C ASN A 194 -29.20 -1.60 7.74
N PRO A 195 -30.09 -1.65 8.76
CA PRO A 195 -29.82 -2.38 10.01
C PRO A 195 -29.55 -3.88 9.86
N GLN A 196 -29.93 -4.50 8.73
CA GLN A 196 -29.62 -5.92 8.49
C GLN A 196 -28.12 -6.21 8.31
N TYR A 197 -27.31 -5.17 8.14
CA TYR A 197 -25.87 -5.23 7.96
C TYR A 197 -25.11 -4.77 9.20
N ASN A 198 -25.79 -4.53 10.32
CA ASN A 198 -25.12 -4.07 11.54
C ASN A 198 -24.12 -5.11 12.09
N LEU A 199 -23.02 -4.58 12.60
CA LEU A 199 -21.92 -5.28 13.27
C LEU A 199 -21.83 -4.81 14.72
N ASN A 200 -21.23 -5.62 15.58
CA ASN A 200 -21.29 -5.37 17.03
C ASN A 200 -20.06 -4.64 17.58
N TYR A 201 -18.90 -4.82 16.96
CA TYR A 201 -17.60 -4.43 17.52
C TYR A 201 -16.76 -3.53 16.62
N SER A 202 -17.10 -3.33 15.34
CA SER A 202 -16.34 -2.45 14.43
C SER A 202 -16.02 -1.05 14.98
N VAL A 203 -16.96 -0.45 15.71
CA VAL A 203 -16.76 0.87 16.37
C VAL A 203 -15.81 0.76 17.56
N ALA A 204 -15.93 -0.30 18.36
CA ALA A 204 -15.06 -0.56 19.50
C ALA A 204 -13.63 -0.82 19.02
N ASP A 205 -13.47 -1.58 17.93
CA ASP A 205 -12.18 -1.89 17.31
C ASP A 205 -11.49 -0.62 16.80
N ALA A 206 -12.20 0.22 16.03
CA ALA A 206 -11.66 1.48 15.53
C ALA A 206 -11.19 2.42 16.65
N ARG A 207 -11.95 2.49 17.75
CA ARG A 207 -11.54 3.27 18.94
C ARG A 207 -10.33 2.66 19.61
N ALA A 208 -10.33 1.34 19.85
CA ALA A 208 -9.23 0.65 20.54
C ALA A 208 -7.90 0.79 19.78
N ILE A 209 -7.92 0.64 18.45
CA ILE A 209 -6.73 0.85 17.60
C ILE A 209 -6.28 2.31 17.68
N GLY A 210 -7.19 3.27 17.49
CA GLY A 210 -6.87 4.70 17.51
C GLY A 210 -6.27 5.16 18.84
N ASP A 211 -6.89 4.76 19.96
CA ASP A 211 -6.44 5.11 21.30
C ASP A 211 -5.10 4.44 21.64
N GLN A 212 -4.95 3.16 21.32
CA GLN A 212 -3.71 2.42 21.63
C GLN A 212 -2.52 2.97 20.84
N LEU A 213 -2.69 3.21 19.53
CA LEU A 213 -1.64 3.80 18.71
C LEU A 213 -1.32 5.23 19.17
N LYS A 214 -2.32 6.04 19.51
CA LYS A 214 -2.08 7.37 20.08
C LYS A 214 -1.21 7.31 21.32
N ASN A 215 -1.60 6.51 22.30
CA ASN A 215 -0.89 6.39 23.56
C ASN A 215 0.56 5.93 23.36
N GLN A 216 0.79 4.94 22.48
CA GLN A 216 2.14 4.44 22.21
C GLN A 216 3.01 5.45 21.46
N GLN A 217 2.45 6.16 20.48
CA GLN A 217 3.21 7.18 19.74
C GLN A 217 3.53 8.40 20.62
N GLU A 218 2.67 8.74 21.59
CA GLU A 218 2.97 9.72 22.63
C GLU A 218 4.14 9.28 23.53
N VAL A 219 4.17 8.01 23.95
CA VAL A 219 5.29 7.44 24.73
C VAL A 219 6.60 7.42 23.94
N LEU A 220 6.54 7.11 22.65
CA LEU A 220 7.70 7.08 21.77
C LEU A 220 8.24 8.48 21.46
N GLY A 221 7.39 9.50 21.44
CA GLY A 221 7.78 10.91 21.25
C GLY A 221 8.32 11.24 19.86
N ARG A 222 8.12 10.36 18.86
CA ARG A 222 8.60 10.56 17.47
C ARG A 222 7.77 11.60 16.71
N TYR A 223 6.47 11.67 17.00
CA TYR A 223 5.52 12.54 16.33
C TYR A 223 4.87 13.50 17.33
N SER A 224 4.55 14.71 16.87
CA SER A 224 3.82 15.70 17.65
C SER A 224 3.21 16.75 16.70
N PRO A 225 1.87 16.88 16.65
CA PRO A 225 0.87 16.14 17.42
C PRO A 225 0.63 14.71 16.91
N ILE A 226 -0.16 13.94 17.68
CA ILE A 226 -0.80 12.71 17.22
C ILE A 226 -2.30 13.01 17.05
N GLU A 227 -2.77 13.08 15.82
CA GLU A 227 -4.14 13.44 15.46
C GLU A 227 -4.97 12.20 15.17
N VAL A 228 -5.86 11.85 16.09
CA VAL A 228 -6.85 10.78 15.89
C VAL A 228 -8.09 11.34 15.21
N ILE A 229 -8.46 10.74 14.09
CA ILE A 229 -9.58 11.12 13.23
C ILE A 229 -10.56 9.95 13.17
N PRO A 230 -11.43 9.77 14.18
CA PRO A 230 -12.48 8.77 14.12
C PRO A 230 -13.58 9.16 13.12
N LEU A 231 -13.91 8.25 12.21
CA LEU A 231 -15.13 8.27 11.40
C LEU A 231 -15.96 7.03 11.78
N LEU A 232 -17.04 7.22 12.51
CA LEU A 232 -17.79 6.11 13.10
C LEU A 232 -19.24 6.16 12.64
N ASN A 233 -19.80 5.01 12.28
CA ASN A 233 -21.20 4.88 11.85
C ASN A 233 -21.60 5.97 10.83
N GLU A 234 -22.51 6.87 11.18
CA GLU A 234 -23.06 7.92 10.29
C GLU A 234 -21.97 8.85 9.72
N ASP A 235 -20.82 8.98 10.40
CA ASP A 235 -19.68 9.75 9.91
C ASP A 235 -18.79 8.93 8.96
N ALA A 236 -18.83 7.60 9.02
CA ALA A 236 -18.07 6.67 8.20
C ALA A 236 -18.73 6.43 6.82
N THR A 237 -19.01 7.51 6.10
CA THR A 237 -19.56 7.45 4.74
C THR A 237 -18.47 7.36 3.68
N LYS A 238 -18.82 6.89 2.48
CA LYS A 238 -17.93 6.92 1.31
C LYS A 238 -17.34 8.31 1.10
N ALA A 239 -18.18 9.34 1.16
CA ALA A 239 -17.78 10.72 0.94
C ALA A 239 -16.78 11.21 1.99
N ASN A 240 -17.03 10.95 3.28
CA ASN A 240 -16.17 11.42 4.37
C ASN A 240 -14.81 10.71 4.41
N ILE A 241 -14.78 9.40 4.19
CA ILE A 241 -13.52 8.64 4.15
C ILE A 241 -12.63 9.11 3.00
N LEU A 242 -13.19 9.22 1.78
CA LEU A 242 -12.44 9.73 0.63
C LEU A 242 -12.04 11.19 0.80
N LEU A 243 -12.86 12.01 1.44
CA LEU A 243 -12.50 13.39 1.78
C LEU A 243 -11.31 13.45 2.75
N ALA A 244 -11.31 12.62 3.80
CA ALA A 244 -10.19 12.54 4.74
C ALA A 244 -8.87 12.19 4.05
N LEU A 245 -8.89 11.18 3.16
CA LEU A 245 -7.72 10.79 2.37
C LEU A 245 -7.26 11.90 1.41
N ARG A 246 -8.20 12.59 0.75
CA ARG A 246 -7.87 13.73 -0.14
C ARG A 246 -7.32 14.94 0.63
N LEU A 247 -7.77 15.18 1.86
CA LEU A 247 -7.20 16.22 2.73
C LEU A 247 -5.76 15.89 3.11
N LEU A 248 -5.47 14.64 3.49
CA LEU A 248 -4.10 14.16 3.73
C LEU A 248 -3.25 14.23 2.46
N ALA A 249 -3.83 13.97 1.29
CA ALA A 249 -3.14 14.09 0.01
C ALA A 249 -2.93 15.53 -0.46
N GLY A 250 -3.55 16.52 0.19
CA GLY A 250 -3.55 17.91 -0.27
C GLY A 250 -4.29 18.15 -1.61
N THR A 251 -5.19 17.24 -1.99
CA THR A 251 -5.95 17.28 -3.25
C THR A 251 -7.44 17.61 -3.06
N ALA A 252 -7.86 17.91 -1.82
CA ALA A 252 -9.24 18.28 -1.54
C ALA A 252 -9.66 19.56 -2.31
N PRO A 253 -10.85 19.59 -2.94
CA PRO A 253 -11.22 20.63 -3.91
C PRO A 253 -11.64 21.97 -3.30
N GLY A 254 -11.41 22.21 -2.00
CA GLY A 254 -11.81 23.45 -1.33
C GLY A 254 -12.03 23.29 0.17
N PRO A 255 -12.80 24.21 0.79
CA PRO A 255 -13.11 24.13 2.21
C PRO A 255 -13.96 22.89 2.54
N LEU A 256 -13.95 22.49 3.81
CA LEU A 256 -14.77 21.37 4.28
C LEU A 256 -16.26 21.60 3.98
N PRO A 257 -16.98 20.60 3.44
CA PRO A 257 -18.43 20.65 3.33
C PRO A 257 -19.09 20.96 4.68
N LYS A 258 -20.21 21.68 4.68
CA LYS A 258 -20.91 22.07 5.93
C LYS A 258 -21.38 20.88 6.76
N ASN A 259 -21.67 19.76 6.11
CA ASN A 259 -22.08 18.51 6.72
C ASN A 259 -20.92 17.54 6.99
N ALA A 260 -19.67 17.95 6.73
CA ALA A 260 -18.52 17.12 7.02
C ALA A 260 -18.30 17.02 8.54
N PRO A 261 -17.86 15.85 9.05
CA PRO A 261 -17.53 15.69 10.46
C PRO A 261 -16.47 16.71 10.90
N ALA A 262 -16.72 17.41 12.00
CA ALA A 262 -15.84 18.48 12.49
C ALA A 262 -14.40 18.02 12.72
N VAL A 263 -14.21 16.73 13.04
CA VAL A 263 -12.89 16.10 13.23
C VAL A 263 -11.99 16.20 11.99
N LEU A 264 -12.56 16.25 10.78
CA LEU A 264 -11.79 16.41 9.54
C LEU A 264 -11.04 17.74 9.47
N SER A 265 -11.45 18.75 10.26
CA SER A 265 -10.74 20.04 10.36
C SER A 265 -9.36 19.95 11.00
N LYS A 266 -9.03 18.82 11.64
CA LYS A 266 -7.68 18.53 12.18
C LYS A 266 -6.69 18.13 11.09
N ILE A 267 -7.17 17.64 9.95
CA ILE A 267 -6.31 17.16 8.89
C ILE A 267 -5.64 18.35 8.20
N ARG A 268 -4.33 18.23 8.00
CA ARG A 268 -3.57 19.06 7.05
C ARG A 268 -2.98 18.14 5.98
N PRO A 269 -2.61 18.67 4.80
CA PRO A 269 -1.86 17.89 3.83
C PRO A 269 -0.65 17.25 4.51
N ALA A 270 -0.56 15.93 4.40
CA ALA A 270 0.56 15.17 4.92
C ALA A 270 1.84 15.67 4.26
N GLN A 271 2.90 15.61 5.04
CA GLN A 271 4.21 16.10 4.65
C GLN A 271 5.26 15.00 4.88
N PRO A 272 6.45 15.11 4.27
CA PRO A 272 7.41 14.00 4.18
C PRO A 272 7.83 13.32 5.48
N GLU A 273 7.86 14.04 6.62
CA GLU A 273 8.21 13.54 7.95
C GLU A 273 7.02 12.95 8.74
N ASP A 274 5.80 13.00 8.19
CA ASP A 274 4.57 12.58 8.86
C ASP A 274 4.34 11.05 8.74
N ALA A 275 3.49 10.53 9.61
CA ALA A 275 2.94 9.18 9.52
C ALA A 275 1.42 9.22 9.30
N VAL A 276 0.92 8.34 8.45
CA VAL A 276 -0.51 8.18 8.18
C VAL A 276 -0.87 6.73 8.39
N VAL A 277 -1.80 6.48 9.32
CA VAL A 277 -2.42 5.18 9.54
C VAL A 277 -3.89 5.29 9.14
N PHE A 278 -4.33 4.46 8.20
CA PHE A 278 -5.73 4.26 7.88
C PHE A 278 -6.16 2.88 8.35
N TYR A 279 -7.06 2.84 9.33
CA TYR A 279 -7.71 1.62 9.82
C TYR A 279 -9.19 1.65 9.39
N PHE A 280 -9.68 0.55 8.82
CA PHE A 280 -11.09 0.37 8.52
C PHE A 280 -11.59 -0.94 9.15
N SER A 281 -12.71 -0.88 9.87
CA SER A 281 -13.44 -2.05 10.36
C SER A 281 -14.90 -2.00 9.94
N GLY A 282 -15.36 -3.06 9.30
CA GLY A 282 -16.73 -3.17 8.78
C GLY A 282 -16.89 -4.28 7.75
N HIS A 283 -17.98 -4.22 6.99
CA HIS A 283 -18.18 -5.09 5.85
C HIS A 283 -17.28 -4.72 4.67
N GLY A 284 -16.86 -5.77 3.97
CA GLY A 284 -16.19 -5.71 2.68
C GLY A 284 -16.83 -6.72 1.75
N THR A 285 -16.72 -6.46 0.46
CA THR A 285 -17.12 -7.41 -0.58
C THR A 285 -16.10 -7.37 -1.70
N ALA A 286 -16.19 -8.34 -2.58
CA ALA A 286 -15.44 -8.35 -3.80
C ALA A 286 -16.36 -8.73 -4.95
N GLU A 287 -16.07 -8.16 -6.12
CA GLU A 287 -16.75 -8.45 -7.38
C GLU A 287 -15.67 -8.55 -8.44
N GLU A 288 -15.66 -9.67 -9.18
CA GLU A 288 -14.59 -10.02 -10.10
C GLU A 288 -13.20 -9.96 -9.41
N ASP A 289 -12.30 -9.11 -9.92
CA ASP A 289 -10.94 -8.92 -9.43
C ASP A 289 -10.80 -7.69 -8.52
N ARG A 290 -11.91 -7.20 -7.97
CA ARG A 290 -11.98 -5.87 -7.33
C ARG A 290 -12.53 -6.01 -5.92
N PHE A 291 -11.90 -5.31 -4.99
CA PHE A 291 -12.35 -5.25 -3.61
C PHE A 291 -13.01 -3.92 -3.29
N TYR A 292 -13.98 -3.97 -2.37
CA TYR A 292 -14.79 -2.85 -1.95
C TYR A 292 -14.96 -2.83 -0.43
N LEU A 293 -14.60 -1.70 0.20
CA LEU A 293 -15.01 -1.37 1.57
C LEU A 293 -16.46 -0.86 1.54
N ILE A 294 -17.32 -1.37 2.42
CA ILE A 294 -18.72 -0.95 2.49
C ILE A 294 -18.89 0.03 3.66
N PRO A 295 -19.05 1.35 3.41
CA PRO A 295 -19.25 2.36 4.43
C PRO A 295 -20.69 2.36 4.94
N HIS A 296 -20.99 3.22 5.91
CA HIS A 296 -22.32 3.32 6.52
C HIS A 296 -23.46 3.54 5.51
N ASP A 297 -23.21 4.38 4.50
CA ASP A 297 -24.16 4.78 3.47
C ASP A 297 -24.27 3.74 2.34
N ILE A 298 -24.44 2.46 2.70
CA ILE A 298 -24.49 1.27 1.83
C ILE A 298 -25.48 1.36 0.63
N GLY A 299 -26.43 2.29 0.65
CA GLY A 299 -27.38 2.56 -0.44
C GLY A 299 -28.47 1.49 -0.62
N TYR A 300 -28.21 0.23 -0.27
CA TYR A 300 -29.14 -0.88 -0.42
C TYR A 300 -30.05 -1.05 0.81
N GLN A 301 -31.36 -0.92 0.60
CA GLN A 301 -32.40 -1.03 1.65
C GLN A 301 -33.04 -2.43 1.75
N GLY A 302 -32.66 -3.36 0.87
CA GLY A 302 -33.27 -4.69 0.81
C GLY A 302 -32.69 -5.68 1.84
N SER A 303 -33.26 -6.89 1.85
CA SER A 303 -32.81 -7.94 2.76
C SER A 303 -31.50 -8.57 2.29
N ARG A 304 -30.57 -8.85 3.21
CA ARG A 304 -29.30 -9.54 2.88
C ARG A 304 -29.52 -10.90 2.21
N SER A 305 -30.55 -11.63 2.62
CA SER A 305 -30.94 -12.92 2.02
C SER A 305 -31.55 -12.84 0.62
N LYS A 306 -31.89 -11.63 0.16
CA LYS A 306 -32.52 -11.36 -1.15
C LYS A 306 -31.61 -10.50 -2.03
N LEU A 307 -30.32 -10.46 -1.73
CA LEU A 307 -29.36 -9.67 -2.50
C LEU A 307 -29.22 -10.25 -3.91
N GLY A 308 -29.84 -9.58 -4.88
CA GLY A 308 -29.67 -9.84 -6.31
C GLY A 308 -28.63 -8.91 -6.94
N LYS A 309 -28.39 -9.08 -8.24
CA LYS A 309 -27.39 -8.31 -9.02
C LYS A 309 -27.58 -6.79 -8.92
N GLU A 310 -28.81 -6.29 -9.01
CA GLU A 310 -29.09 -4.85 -8.90
C GLU A 310 -28.80 -4.29 -7.50
N GLY A 311 -29.13 -5.09 -6.47
CA GLY A 311 -28.82 -4.76 -5.09
C GLY A 311 -27.30 -4.70 -4.86
N LEU A 312 -26.57 -5.69 -5.39
CA LEU A 312 -25.11 -5.69 -5.34
C LEU A 312 -24.53 -4.47 -6.07
N ALA A 313 -24.99 -4.16 -7.28
CA ALA A 313 -24.56 -2.97 -8.02
C ALA A 313 -24.78 -1.66 -7.23
N THR A 314 -25.87 -1.59 -6.46
CA THR A 314 -26.18 -0.46 -5.57
C THR A 314 -25.20 -0.39 -4.41
N ILE A 315 -24.89 -1.53 -3.77
CA ILE A 315 -23.86 -1.60 -2.72
C ILE A 315 -22.51 -1.15 -3.28
N LEU A 316 -22.11 -1.65 -4.45
CA LEU A 316 -20.80 -1.35 -5.05
C LEU A 316 -20.65 0.13 -5.41
N SER A 317 -21.70 0.81 -5.91
CA SER A 317 -21.62 2.24 -6.25
C SER A 317 -21.46 3.13 -5.00
N HIS A 318 -22.02 2.69 -3.88
CA HIS A 318 -21.87 3.32 -2.56
C HIS A 318 -20.63 2.84 -1.78
N SER A 319 -19.89 1.86 -2.29
CA SER A 319 -18.70 1.32 -1.66
C SER A 319 -17.43 2.02 -2.14
N ILE A 320 -16.34 1.91 -1.38
CA ILE A 320 -15.02 2.41 -1.79
C ILE A 320 -14.24 1.26 -2.40
N SER A 321 -13.99 1.34 -3.70
CA SER A 321 -13.17 0.34 -4.40
C SER A 321 -11.68 0.48 -4.09
N ASP A 322 -10.91 -0.59 -4.28
CA ASP A 322 -9.45 -0.54 -4.17
C ASP A 322 -8.79 0.50 -5.11
N LEU A 323 -9.44 0.85 -6.24
CA LEU A 323 -8.98 1.89 -7.18
C LEU A 323 -9.19 3.28 -6.61
N GLU A 324 -10.33 3.51 -5.97
CA GLU A 324 -10.61 4.79 -5.32
C GLU A 324 -9.68 5.00 -4.12
N LEU A 325 -9.33 3.92 -3.39
CA LEU A 325 -8.29 3.96 -2.36
C LEU A 325 -6.93 4.25 -2.97
N GLU A 326 -6.55 3.55 -4.04
CA GLU A 326 -5.29 3.79 -4.75
C GLU A 326 -5.19 5.26 -5.16
N GLU A 327 -6.20 5.78 -5.86
CA GLU A 327 -6.25 7.16 -6.34
C GLU A 327 -6.17 8.18 -5.20
N ALA A 328 -6.84 7.92 -4.07
CA ALA A 328 -6.83 8.81 -2.92
C ALA A 328 -5.51 8.78 -2.14
N LEU A 329 -4.83 7.62 -2.07
CA LEU A 329 -3.58 7.42 -1.34
C LEU A 329 -2.34 7.78 -2.17
N LYS A 330 -2.42 7.65 -3.49
CA LYS A 330 -1.34 7.93 -4.45
C LYS A 330 -0.72 9.34 -4.38
N PRO A 331 -1.42 10.42 -3.98
CA PRO A 331 -0.79 11.73 -3.79
C PRO A 331 -0.33 11.99 -2.35
N VAL A 332 -0.65 11.14 -1.37
CA VAL A 332 -0.24 11.32 0.03
C VAL A 332 1.28 11.26 0.17
N ASP A 333 1.90 12.32 0.66
CA ASP A 333 3.34 12.39 0.86
C ASP A 333 3.69 12.26 2.36
N ALA A 334 4.02 11.04 2.78
CA ALA A 334 4.34 10.70 4.17
C ALA A 334 5.50 9.69 4.23
N ASP A 335 6.29 9.73 5.30
CA ASP A 335 7.38 8.76 5.54
C ASP A 335 6.83 7.37 5.81
N GLN A 336 5.73 7.32 6.56
CA GLN A 336 5.07 6.09 6.96
C GLN A 336 3.62 6.14 6.50
N LEU A 337 3.22 5.20 5.63
CA LEU A 337 1.84 5.01 5.23
C LEU A 337 1.43 3.59 5.56
N LEU A 338 0.43 3.46 6.43
CA LEU A 338 -0.06 2.17 6.90
C LEU A 338 -1.56 2.05 6.63
N LEU A 339 -1.95 0.90 6.09
CA LEU A 339 -3.32 0.54 5.78
C LEU A 339 -3.68 -0.77 6.48
N ILE A 340 -4.69 -0.75 7.34
CA ILE A 340 -5.20 -1.92 8.04
C ILE A 340 -6.68 -2.06 7.71
N ILE A 341 -7.06 -3.16 7.07
CA ILE A 341 -8.42 -3.42 6.61
C ILE A 341 -8.96 -4.65 7.32
N ASP A 342 -9.90 -4.41 8.24
CA ASP A 342 -10.62 -5.42 9.00
C ASP A 342 -12.01 -5.65 8.41
N ALA A 343 -12.03 -6.32 7.26
CA ALA A 343 -13.24 -6.58 6.49
C ALA A 343 -13.15 -7.90 5.72
N CYS A 344 -14.29 -8.57 5.50
CA CYS A 344 -14.38 -9.77 4.66
C CYS A 344 -13.90 -9.51 3.22
N ASN A 345 -13.37 -10.53 2.56
CA ASN A 345 -12.88 -10.52 1.17
C ASN A 345 -11.83 -9.42 0.89
N SER A 346 -11.26 -8.80 1.92
CA SER A 346 -10.23 -7.75 1.77
C SER A 346 -8.95 -8.26 1.14
N GLY A 347 -8.64 -9.54 1.31
CA GLY A 347 -7.55 -10.21 0.61
C GLY A 347 -7.79 -10.45 -0.88
N GLN A 348 -9.00 -10.22 -1.43
CA GLN A 348 -9.25 -10.35 -2.88
C GLN A 348 -8.56 -9.25 -3.68
N ALA A 349 -8.44 -8.02 -3.15
CA ALA A 349 -7.61 -6.96 -3.75
C ALA A 349 -6.20 -7.48 -4.03
N LEU A 350 -5.63 -8.16 -3.03
CA LEU A 350 -4.27 -8.66 -3.04
C LEU A 350 -4.14 -9.95 -3.86
N LYS A 351 -5.13 -10.86 -3.80
CA LYS A 351 -5.14 -12.12 -4.55
C LYS A 351 -5.35 -11.89 -6.03
N ALA A 352 -6.22 -10.97 -6.45
CA ALA A 352 -6.43 -10.67 -7.86
C ALA A 352 -5.19 -10.01 -8.48
N GLU A 353 -4.48 -9.13 -7.76
CA GLU A 353 -3.18 -8.61 -8.20
C GLU A 353 -2.08 -9.69 -8.23
N GLU A 354 -2.12 -10.62 -7.27
CA GLU A 354 -1.24 -11.79 -7.28
C GLU A 354 -1.67 -12.91 -8.22
N GLU A 355 -2.89 -12.98 -8.75
CA GLU A 355 -3.29 -13.93 -9.79
C GLU A 355 -3.09 -13.29 -11.17
N ARG A 356 -3.09 -11.96 -11.24
CA ARG A 356 -2.46 -11.14 -12.28
C ARG A 356 -0.93 -11.17 -12.18
N ARG A 357 -0.34 -12.34 -11.96
CA ARG A 357 1.12 -12.55 -11.99
C ARG A 357 1.67 -12.08 -13.35
N GLY A 358 2.24 -10.88 -13.34
CA GLY A 358 2.74 -10.06 -14.46
C GLY A 358 1.67 -9.20 -15.17
N PRO A 359 2.00 -8.03 -15.74
CA PRO A 359 3.00 -7.02 -15.36
C PRO A 359 2.69 -6.17 -14.08
N MET A 360 3.67 -5.56 -13.40
CA MET A 360 3.58 -4.39 -12.48
C MET A 360 3.09 -3.09 -13.16
N ASN A 361 2.14 -3.25 -14.08
CA ASN A 361 1.36 -2.20 -14.72
C ASN A 361 -0.13 -2.43 -14.47
N THR A 362 -0.47 -3.26 -13.49
CA THR A 362 -1.84 -3.48 -13.06
C THR A 362 -2.15 -2.45 -11.99
N LYS A 363 -3.08 -1.54 -12.31
CA LYS A 363 -3.73 -0.68 -11.31
C LYS A 363 -4.17 -1.53 -10.12
N GLY A 364 -3.94 -1.02 -8.92
CA GLY A 364 -4.32 -1.66 -7.68
C GLY A 364 -3.40 -1.33 -6.50
N LEU A 365 -3.85 -1.78 -5.34
CA LEU A 365 -3.34 -1.38 -4.04
C LEU A 365 -1.96 -1.98 -3.72
N ALA A 366 -1.67 -3.19 -4.21
CA ALA A 366 -0.39 -3.87 -4.03
C ALA A 366 0.72 -3.17 -4.81
N GLN A 367 0.47 -2.76 -6.06
CA GLN A 367 1.46 -1.99 -6.80
C GLN A 367 1.74 -0.65 -6.12
N LEU A 368 0.70 0.06 -5.70
CA LEU A 368 0.88 1.30 -4.95
C LEU A 368 1.65 1.06 -3.66
N ALA A 369 1.38 -0.04 -2.96
CA ALA A 369 2.08 -0.38 -1.73
C ALA A 369 3.57 -0.62 -1.94
N TYR A 370 3.95 -1.28 -3.05
CA TYR A 370 5.34 -1.40 -3.46
C TYR A 370 5.99 -0.03 -3.68
N GLU A 371 5.36 0.82 -4.48
CA GLU A 371 5.95 2.09 -4.92
C GLU A 371 6.05 3.12 -3.79
N LYS A 372 5.10 3.10 -2.85
CA LYS A 372 5.06 3.99 -1.70
C LYS A 372 5.69 3.45 -0.44
N GLY A 373 6.21 2.22 -0.45
CA GLY A 373 6.63 1.56 0.79
C GLY A 373 5.51 1.51 1.82
N MET A 374 4.26 1.40 1.37
CA MET A 374 3.09 1.34 2.23
C MET A 374 2.94 -0.08 2.77
N TYR A 375 2.53 -0.17 4.02
CA TYR A 375 2.21 -1.43 4.68
C TYR A 375 0.72 -1.68 4.57
N VAL A 376 0.33 -2.86 4.11
CA VAL A 376 -1.07 -3.24 4.04
C VAL A 376 -1.27 -4.52 4.84
N LEU A 377 -2.19 -4.49 5.79
CA LEU A 377 -2.66 -5.66 6.53
C LEU A 377 -4.15 -5.84 6.30
N THR A 378 -4.56 -6.98 5.76
CA THR A 378 -5.98 -7.32 5.56
C THR A 378 -6.39 -8.47 6.47
N ALA A 379 -7.62 -8.45 7.01
CA ALA A 379 -8.09 -9.42 8.00
C ALA A 379 -8.37 -10.82 7.44
N SER A 380 -8.71 -10.96 6.16
CA SER A 380 -9.09 -12.24 5.56
C SER A 380 -8.60 -12.38 4.11
N GLN A 381 -8.47 -13.62 3.63
CA GLN A 381 -8.23 -13.90 2.20
C GLN A 381 -9.52 -13.73 1.37
N SER A 382 -9.41 -13.81 0.04
CA SER A 382 -10.49 -13.51 -0.93
C SER A 382 -11.83 -14.18 -0.65
N ASP A 383 -11.79 -15.41 -0.14
CA ASP A 383 -12.98 -16.26 0.08
C ASP A 383 -13.26 -16.48 1.58
N GLU A 384 -12.54 -15.78 2.46
CA GLU A 384 -12.61 -15.93 3.91
C GLU A 384 -13.39 -14.78 4.58
N VAL A 385 -14.15 -15.14 5.61
CA VAL A 385 -14.92 -14.20 6.44
C VAL A 385 -14.04 -13.63 7.56
N ALA A 386 -14.15 -12.33 7.83
CA ALA A 386 -13.60 -11.70 9.02
C ALA A 386 -14.60 -11.86 10.18
N PHE A 387 -14.14 -12.41 11.32
CA PHE A 387 -15.01 -12.75 12.44
C PHE A 387 -14.96 -11.72 13.58
N GLU A 388 -16.16 -11.42 14.10
CA GLU A 388 -16.40 -10.71 15.35
C GLU A 388 -16.71 -11.72 16.47
N SER A 389 -16.24 -11.45 17.69
CA SER A 389 -16.45 -12.36 18.81
C SER A 389 -16.96 -11.68 20.07
N ALA A 390 -18.15 -12.07 20.52
CA ALA A 390 -18.75 -11.56 21.74
C ALA A 390 -17.92 -11.80 23.01
N GLY A 391 -17.22 -12.94 23.08
CA GLY A 391 -16.33 -13.24 24.19
C GLY A 391 -15.03 -12.42 24.22
N LEU A 392 -14.63 -11.85 23.07
CA LEU A 392 -13.44 -10.98 22.96
C LEU A 392 -13.82 -9.50 22.95
N LYS A 393 -15.10 -9.19 22.67
CA LYS A 393 -15.64 -7.84 22.47
C LYS A 393 -14.92 -7.04 21.37
N HIS A 394 -14.29 -7.77 20.46
CA HIS A 394 -13.46 -7.28 19.36
C HIS A 394 -13.57 -8.24 18.17
N SER A 395 -13.22 -7.78 16.98
CA SER A 395 -12.81 -8.67 15.89
C SER A 395 -11.56 -9.46 16.27
N TYR A 396 -11.31 -10.58 15.59
CA TYR A 396 -10.09 -11.35 15.82
C TYR A 396 -8.82 -10.55 15.49
N LEU A 397 -8.86 -9.73 14.43
CA LEU A 397 -7.71 -8.93 14.03
C LEU A 397 -7.43 -7.82 15.04
N ALA A 398 -8.45 -7.04 15.42
CA ALA A 398 -8.30 -5.96 16.39
C ALA A 398 -7.82 -6.48 17.76
N TYR A 399 -8.36 -7.62 18.21
CA TYR A 399 -7.92 -8.26 19.45
C TYR A 399 -6.44 -8.68 19.38
N ALA A 400 -6.02 -9.35 18.30
CA ALA A 400 -4.64 -9.77 18.13
C ALA A 400 -3.66 -8.58 18.04
N LEU A 401 -4.08 -7.48 17.41
CA LEU A 401 -3.25 -6.27 17.28
C LEU A 401 -3.15 -5.48 18.59
N VAL A 402 -4.26 -5.28 19.30
CA VAL A 402 -4.32 -4.37 20.46
C VAL A 402 -4.08 -5.11 21.78
N GLU A 403 -4.93 -6.09 22.09
CA GLU A 403 -4.94 -6.74 23.41
C GLU A 403 -3.72 -7.64 23.59
N GLU A 404 -3.44 -8.50 22.61
CA GLU A 404 -2.30 -9.40 22.69
C GLU A 404 -1.02 -8.75 22.12
N GLY A 405 -1.09 -8.17 20.93
CA GLY A 405 0.10 -7.64 20.26
C GLY A 405 0.80 -6.54 21.04
N ILE A 406 0.05 -5.52 21.49
CA ILE A 406 0.63 -4.35 22.17
C ILE A 406 0.46 -4.42 23.69
N LYS A 407 -0.76 -4.63 24.20
CA LYS A 407 -1.03 -4.48 25.65
C LYS A 407 -0.37 -5.58 26.48
N SER A 408 -0.42 -6.83 26.03
CA SER A 408 0.32 -7.91 26.70
C SER A 408 1.78 -8.01 26.22
N GLY A 409 2.11 -7.38 25.10
CA GLY A 409 3.46 -7.39 24.52
C GLY A 409 3.78 -8.66 23.73
N ALA A 410 2.78 -9.47 23.36
CA ALA A 410 3.01 -10.75 22.70
C ALA A 410 3.58 -10.63 21.28
N ALA A 411 3.52 -9.43 20.67
CA ALA A 411 4.15 -9.16 19.39
C ALA A 411 5.63 -8.76 19.49
N ASP A 412 6.21 -8.58 20.69
CA ASP A 412 7.65 -8.39 20.89
C ASP A 412 8.35 -9.76 20.80
N GLY A 413 8.54 -10.24 19.56
CA GLY A 413 9.01 -11.59 19.27
C GLY A 413 10.47 -11.83 19.64
N ASP A 414 11.29 -10.79 19.65
CA ASP A 414 12.71 -10.85 20.03
C ASP A 414 12.97 -10.41 21.48
N SER A 415 11.93 -9.95 22.20
CA SER A 415 11.97 -9.51 23.59
C SER A 415 12.90 -8.31 23.83
N ASN A 416 13.00 -7.40 22.85
CA ASN A 416 13.83 -6.20 22.95
C ASN A 416 13.13 -5.02 23.68
N GLY A 417 11.87 -5.19 24.09
CA GLY A 417 11.07 -4.17 24.78
C GLY A 417 10.39 -3.17 23.83
N GLN A 418 10.44 -3.42 22.53
CA GLN A 418 9.78 -2.64 21.49
C GLN A 418 9.03 -3.58 20.55
N VAL A 419 7.90 -3.13 20.04
CA VAL A 419 7.18 -3.84 18.98
C VAL A 419 7.38 -3.08 17.69
N PHE A 420 8.13 -3.66 16.75
CA PHE A 420 8.28 -3.13 15.40
C PHE A 420 7.07 -3.49 14.54
N LEU A 421 6.80 -2.68 13.50
CA LEU A 421 5.67 -2.87 12.59
C LEU A 421 5.64 -4.28 11.99
N LYS A 422 6.81 -4.80 11.59
CA LYS A 422 6.91 -6.16 11.04
C LYS A 422 6.48 -7.21 12.07
N GLU A 423 6.94 -7.11 13.30
CA GLU A 423 6.61 -8.07 14.36
C GLU A 423 5.12 -7.98 14.74
N TRP A 424 4.59 -6.77 14.82
CA TRP A 424 3.17 -6.54 15.08
C TRP A 424 2.28 -7.24 14.05
N PHE A 425 2.66 -7.16 12.78
CA PHE A 425 1.91 -7.71 11.67
C PHE A 425 2.10 -9.22 11.52
N ASP A 426 3.33 -9.71 11.66
CA ASP A 426 3.63 -11.13 11.66
C ASP A 426 2.88 -11.85 12.80
N TYR A 427 2.87 -11.24 14.00
CA TYR A 427 2.11 -11.76 15.14
C TYR A 427 0.63 -11.89 14.82
N ALA A 428 0.00 -10.84 14.28
CA ALA A 428 -1.42 -10.87 13.94
C ALA A 428 -1.73 -11.95 12.88
N THR A 429 -0.88 -12.08 11.85
CA THR A 429 -1.01 -13.11 10.81
C THR A 429 -0.90 -14.53 11.38
N GLU A 430 -0.03 -14.77 12.36
CA GLU A 430 0.07 -16.09 13.02
C GLU A 430 -1.08 -16.33 14.00
N ARG A 431 -1.48 -15.31 14.76
CA ARG A 431 -2.36 -15.46 15.91
C ARG A 431 -3.83 -15.60 15.52
N VAL A 432 -4.32 -14.84 14.55
CA VAL A 432 -5.75 -14.85 14.17
C VAL A 432 -6.26 -16.24 13.78
N PRO A 433 -5.54 -17.04 12.96
CA PRO A 433 -5.92 -18.44 12.69
C PRO A 433 -6.03 -19.32 13.95
N ARG A 434 -5.20 -19.05 14.97
CA ARG A 434 -5.16 -19.82 16.22
C ARG A 434 -6.35 -19.49 17.12
N ILE A 435 -6.75 -18.22 17.19
CA ILE A 435 -7.95 -17.78 17.92
C ILE A 435 -9.20 -18.54 17.42
N GLY A 436 -9.35 -18.66 16.09
CA GLY A 436 -10.45 -19.42 15.50
C GLY A 436 -10.46 -20.89 15.96
N LYS A 437 -9.30 -21.58 15.88
CA LYS A 437 -9.15 -22.99 16.28
C LYS A 437 -9.42 -23.22 17.77
N GLU A 438 -8.95 -22.32 18.64
CA GLU A 438 -9.16 -22.40 20.09
C GLU A 438 -10.64 -22.33 20.44
N LYS A 439 -11.40 -21.45 19.78
CA LYS A 439 -12.84 -21.34 19.99
C LYS A 439 -13.64 -22.52 19.46
N THR A 440 -13.26 -23.07 18.30
CA THR A 440 -13.89 -24.30 17.79
C THR A 440 -13.66 -25.48 18.73
N ARG A 441 -12.46 -25.60 19.32
CA ARG A 441 -12.13 -26.65 20.30
C ARG A 441 -12.82 -26.47 21.65
N ALA A 442 -12.94 -25.23 22.15
CA ALA A 442 -13.65 -24.95 23.39
C ALA A 442 -15.17 -25.20 23.28
N GLY A 443 -15.72 -25.22 22.06
CA GLY A 443 -17.15 -25.43 21.80
C GLY A 443 -17.56 -26.86 21.42
N LYS A 444 -16.63 -27.77 21.09
CA LYS A 444 -16.94 -29.17 20.71
C LYS A 444 -16.24 -30.16 21.65
N GLN A 445 -17.03 -30.93 22.41
CA GLN A 445 -16.63 -32.30 22.76
C GLN A 445 -16.35 -33.07 21.46
N LEU A 446 -15.30 -33.89 21.50
CA LEU A 446 -14.75 -34.69 20.41
C LEU A 446 -15.81 -35.30 19.46
N GLU A 447 -16.06 -34.65 18.33
CA GLU A 447 -16.54 -35.30 17.11
C GLU A 447 -15.66 -34.84 15.95
N GLU A 448 -15.18 -35.81 15.17
CA GLU A 448 -14.35 -35.60 13.98
C GLU A 448 -15.08 -34.65 13.01
N VAL A 449 -14.46 -33.50 12.75
CA VAL A 449 -14.97 -32.51 11.80
C VAL A 449 -14.32 -32.76 10.44
N ASP A 450 -15.17 -32.82 9.41
CA ASP A 450 -14.82 -32.92 7.99
C ASP A 450 -13.71 -31.91 7.60
N PRO A 451 -12.63 -32.33 6.92
CA PRO A 451 -11.52 -31.45 6.55
C PRO A 451 -11.89 -30.22 5.69
N ASP A 452 -13.04 -30.22 5.01
CA ASP A 452 -13.46 -29.10 4.14
C ASP A 452 -14.22 -27.96 4.87
N GLU A 453 -14.60 -28.10 6.14
CA GLU A 453 -15.37 -27.06 6.88
C GLU A 453 -14.51 -26.08 7.71
N GLN A 454 -13.18 -26.15 7.67
CA GLN A 454 -12.33 -25.18 8.37
C GLN A 454 -12.25 -23.84 7.61
N ARG A 455 -13.30 -23.01 7.71
CA ARG A 455 -13.24 -21.59 7.36
C ARG A 455 -12.33 -20.85 8.35
N VAL A 456 -11.02 -20.96 8.14
CA VAL A 456 -9.99 -20.26 8.94
C VAL A 456 -9.90 -18.82 8.42
N GLN A 457 -9.88 -17.83 9.30
CA GLN A 457 -9.53 -16.45 8.94
C GLN A 457 -8.01 -16.31 8.95
N ARG A 458 -7.43 -15.86 7.83
CA ARG A 458 -5.98 -15.65 7.70
C ARG A 458 -5.67 -14.21 7.28
N PRO A 459 -5.10 -13.40 8.18
CA PRO A 459 -4.64 -12.08 7.81
C PRO A 459 -3.51 -12.14 6.80
N ARG A 460 -3.42 -11.12 5.95
CA ARG A 460 -2.40 -11.03 4.91
C ARG A 460 -1.65 -9.71 5.01
N VAL A 461 -0.33 -9.81 5.04
CA VAL A 461 0.59 -8.66 5.04
C VAL A 461 1.16 -8.49 3.65
N PHE A 462 1.22 -7.24 3.21
CA PHE A 462 1.94 -6.86 2.01
C PHE A 462 2.98 -5.79 2.36
N ASN A 463 4.24 -6.14 2.10
CA ASN A 463 5.41 -5.28 2.22
C ASN A 463 6.40 -5.70 1.14
N MET A 464 6.85 -4.76 0.31
CA MET A 464 7.78 -5.10 -0.76
C MET A 464 9.09 -4.32 -0.75
N ARG A 465 9.27 -3.35 0.16
CA ARG A 465 10.53 -2.61 0.24
C ARG A 465 11.22 -2.83 1.57
N GLU A 466 12.26 -3.68 1.53
CA GLU A 466 13.19 -3.88 2.64
C GLU A 466 13.76 -2.52 3.10
N GLY A 467 13.51 -2.17 4.36
CA GLY A 467 14.10 -1.00 5.03
C GLY A 467 13.14 -0.02 5.70
N GLY A 468 11.87 0.05 5.29
CA GLY A 468 10.88 0.94 5.94
C GLY A 468 10.30 0.34 7.25
N ALA A 469 9.97 -0.95 7.20
CA ALA A 469 9.18 -1.65 8.23
C ALA A 469 9.96 -1.82 9.53
N GLU A 470 11.26 -2.11 9.37
CA GLU A 470 12.21 -2.32 10.46
C GLU A 470 12.51 -1.02 11.22
N ARG A 471 12.02 0.14 10.74
CA ARG A 471 12.25 1.46 11.36
C ARG A 471 11.01 2.05 12.00
N PHE A 472 9.84 1.42 11.88
CA PHE A 472 8.62 1.93 12.48
C PHE A 472 8.28 1.14 13.75
N VAL A 473 8.56 1.77 14.89
CA VAL A 473 8.22 1.24 16.21
C VAL A 473 6.75 1.58 16.48
N ILE A 474 5.94 0.54 16.67
CA ILE A 474 4.51 0.66 16.96
C ILE A 474 4.29 0.94 18.45
N ALA A 475 5.06 0.25 19.29
CA ALA A 475 4.92 0.36 20.73
C ALA A 475 6.27 0.22 21.44
N LYS A 476 6.36 0.87 22.61
CA LYS A 476 7.42 0.62 23.58
C LYS A 476 6.80 -0.05 24.79
N LEU A 477 7.23 -1.27 25.07
CA LEU A 477 6.77 -2.01 26.23
C LEU A 477 7.53 -1.47 27.44
N LEU A 478 6.80 -0.86 28.38
CA LEU A 478 7.38 -0.53 29.68
C LEU A 478 7.63 -1.85 30.38
N GLY A 479 8.90 -2.17 30.66
CA GLY A 479 9.29 -3.41 31.29
C GLY A 479 8.43 -3.69 32.52
N VAL A 480 7.77 -4.84 32.54
CA VAL A 480 7.42 -5.48 33.81
C VAL A 480 8.75 -5.64 34.52
N GLY A 481 9.01 -4.82 35.53
CA GLY A 481 10.24 -4.89 36.31
C GLY A 481 10.46 -6.35 36.72
N LEU A 482 11.60 -6.90 36.33
CA LEU A 482 12.10 -8.17 36.85
C LEU A 482 12.27 -8.08 38.36
#